data_AF-A0A973GIT8-F1
#
_entry.id   AF-A0A973GIT8-F1
#
_cell.length_a   1.000
_cell.length_b   1.000
_cell.length_c   1.000
_cell.angle_alpha   90.00
_cell.angle_beta   90.00
_cell.angle_gamma   90.00
#
_symmetry.space_group_name_H-M   'P 1'
#
loop_
_entity.id
_entity.type
_entity.pdbx_description
1 polymer ?
#
loop_
_entity_poly.entity_id
_entity_poly.type
_entity_poly.pdbx_seq_one_letter_code
_entity_poly.pdbx_strand_id
1 'polypeptide(L)'
;MDRRGFTIVELLIVLVVIGTLLIMGVVNLREAQANSRDTERRSDVETIASYLDTYYKTGYNYGTTTAGAYPSTYLTDPIGSGGGGVEYIKAVLVDVRESSLEAPSMINIIDTFVSATNNDQSTTGVTPQPTINQYVYQPIDKNGSLCMGTTECRSFNIFWRSEVDNSVYKVISKNQ
;
A
#
# COMPACT_ATOMS: atom_id res chain seq x y z
N MET A 1 -30.34 -27.28 -55.09
CA MET A 1 -29.59 -27.29 -53.81
C MET A 1 -30.02 -26.05 -53.04
N ASP A 2 -31.03 -26.17 -52.19
CA ASP A 2 -31.53 -25.03 -51.42
C ASP A 2 -30.61 -24.76 -50.24
N ARG A 3 -29.84 -23.67 -50.35
CA ARG A 3 -29.10 -23.11 -49.23
C ARG A 3 -30.12 -22.43 -48.31
N ARG A 4 -30.45 -23.09 -47.20
CA ARG A 4 -31.25 -22.48 -46.13
C ARG A 4 -30.43 -21.35 -45.52
N GLY A 5 -30.89 -20.11 -45.70
CA GLY A 5 -30.30 -18.94 -45.04
C GLY A 5 -30.74 -18.85 -43.59
N PHE A 6 -29.89 -18.24 -42.75
CA PHE A 6 -30.23 -17.89 -41.37
C PHE A 6 -31.45 -16.97 -41.33
N THR A 7 -32.31 -17.14 -40.32
CA THR A 7 -33.45 -16.25 -40.12
C THR A 7 -33.04 -14.99 -39.35
N ILE A 8 -33.72 -13.86 -39.60
CA ILE A 8 -33.47 -12.60 -38.86
C ILE A 8 -33.71 -12.79 -37.36
N VAL A 9 -34.72 -13.60 -36.99
CA VAL A 9 -35.06 -13.90 -35.60
C VAL A 9 -33.91 -14.61 -34.89
N GLU A 10 -33.24 -15.53 -35.58
CA GLU A 10 -32.11 -16.29 -35.05
C GLU A 10 -30.90 -15.39 -34.78
N LEU A 11 -30.63 -14.44 -35.67
CA LEU A 11 -29.56 -13.45 -35.46
C LEU A 11 -29.93 -12.45 -34.34
N LEU A 12 -31.21 -12.09 -34.20
CA LEU A 12 -31.69 -11.20 -33.14
C LEU A 12 -31.53 -11.83 -31.76
N ILE A 13 -31.93 -13.10 -31.57
CA ILE A 13 -31.79 -13.79 -30.28
C ILE A 13 -30.33 -13.90 -29.87
N VAL A 14 -29.43 -14.20 -30.82
CA VAL A 14 -27.99 -14.30 -30.56
C VAL A 14 -27.41 -12.97 -30.06
N LEU A 15 -27.78 -11.85 -30.67
CA LEU A 15 -27.33 -10.53 -30.22
C LEU A 15 -27.84 -10.19 -28.82
N VAL A 16 -29.09 -10.55 -28.50
CA VAL A 16 -29.64 -10.36 -27.15
C VAL A 16 -28.88 -11.18 -26.12
N VAL A 17 -28.61 -12.45 -26.38
CA VAL A 17 -27.88 -13.33 -25.45
C VAL A 17 -26.43 -12.87 -25.27
N ILE A 18 -25.73 -12.51 -26.35
CA ILE A 18 -24.36 -11.98 -26.24
C ILE A 18 -24.37 -10.67 -25.45
N GLY A 19 -25.34 -9.78 -25.71
CA GLY A 19 -25.48 -8.52 -25.00
C GLY A 19 -25.66 -8.69 -23.49
N THR A 20 -26.51 -9.62 -23.05
CA THR A 20 -26.72 -9.88 -21.61
C THR A 20 -25.50 -10.49 -20.94
N LEU A 21 -24.82 -11.44 -21.60
CA LEU A 21 -23.61 -12.07 -21.07
C LEU A 21 -22.45 -11.06 -20.93
N LEU A 22 -22.29 -10.15 -21.89
CA LEU A 22 -21.24 -9.11 -21.83
C LEU A 22 -21.45 -8.16 -20.65
N ILE A 23 -22.69 -7.74 -20.38
CA ILE A 23 -22.99 -6.83 -19.26
C ILE A 23 -22.63 -7.49 -17.93
N MET A 24 -23.03 -8.74 -17.70
CA MET A 24 -22.70 -9.48 -16.48
C MET A 24 -21.18 -9.70 -16.34
N GLY A 25 -20.50 -10.01 -17.46
CA GLY A 25 -19.05 -10.24 -17.47
C GLY A 25 -18.24 -9.02 -17.02
N VAL A 26 -18.64 -7.80 -17.41
CA VAL A 26 -17.90 -6.58 -17.06
C VAL A 26 -17.96 -6.26 -15.56
N VAL A 27 -19.11 -6.50 -14.90
CA VAL A 27 -19.26 -6.24 -13.46
C VAL A 27 -18.35 -7.16 -12.65
N ASN A 28 -18.38 -8.47 -12.97
CA ASN A 28 -17.55 -9.47 -12.30
C ASN A 28 -16.04 -9.18 -12.47
N LEU A 29 -15.63 -8.71 -13.65
CA LEU A 29 -14.23 -8.37 -13.91
C LEU A 29 -13.75 -7.19 -13.06
N ARG A 30 -14.57 -6.16 -12.88
CA ARG A 30 -14.22 -4.99 -12.06
C ARG A 30 -13.99 -5.36 -10.60
N GLU A 31 -14.88 -6.19 -10.05
CA GLU A 31 -14.77 -6.69 -8.68
C GLU A 31 -13.54 -7.60 -8.50
N ALA A 32 -13.29 -8.51 -9.44
CA ALA A 32 -12.10 -9.37 -9.42
C ALA A 32 -10.80 -8.55 -9.46
N GLN A 33 -10.75 -7.49 -10.27
CA GLN A 33 -9.60 -6.58 -10.34
C GLN A 33 -9.39 -5.80 -9.03
N ALA A 34 -10.45 -5.31 -8.39
CA ALA A 34 -10.36 -4.62 -7.10
C ALA A 34 -9.84 -5.56 -6.00
N ASN A 35 -10.34 -6.80 -5.94
CA ASN A 35 -9.84 -7.83 -5.02
C ASN A 35 -8.36 -8.17 -5.26
N SER A 36 -7.93 -8.24 -6.53
CA SER A 36 -6.52 -8.46 -6.88
C SER A 36 -5.64 -7.33 -6.37
N ARG A 37 -6.05 -6.07 -6.57
CA ARG A 37 -5.32 -4.89 -6.07
C ARG A 37 -5.27 -4.84 -4.54
N ASP A 38 -6.35 -5.21 -3.85
CA ASP A 38 -6.33 -5.27 -2.38
C ASP A 38 -5.43 -6.38 -1.84
N THR A 39 -5.33 -7.50 -2.56
CA THR A 39 -4.37 -8.57 -2.23
C THR A 39 -2.94 -8.09 -2.40
N GLU A 40 -2.67 -7.34 -3.47
CA GLU A 40 -1.37 -6.71 -3.73
C GLU A 40 -1.04 -5.68 -2.63
N ARG A 41 -1.95 -4.75 -2.30
CA ARG A 41 -1.76 -3.77 -1.20
C ARG A 41 -1.43 -4.44 0.13
N ARG A 42 -2.13 -5.52 0.46
CA ARG A 42 -1.85 -6.30 1.67
C ARG A 42 -0.44 -6.89 1.63
N SER A 43 -0.08 -7.54 0.53
CA SER A 43 1.25 -8.14 0.34
C SER A 43 2.37 -7.10 0.39
N ASP A 44 2.15 -5.91 -0.18
CA ASP A 44 3.10 -4.80 -0.16
C ASP A 44 3.36 -4.31 1.25
N VAL A 45 2.30 -4.02 2.01
CA VAL A 45 2.42 -3.55 3.38
C VAL A 45 3.05 -4.62 4.30
N GLU A 46 2.73 -5.89 4.11
CA GLU A 46 3.37 -7.00 4.82
C GLU A 46 4.86 -7.11 4.49
N THR A 47 5.21 -6.91 3.22
CA THR A 47 6.61 -6.88 2.75
C THR A 47 7.35 -5.72 3.40
N ILE A 48 6.82 -4.49 3.33
CA ILE A 48 7.40 -3.30 3.97
C ILE A 48 7.60 -3.54 5.47
N ALA A 49 6.59 -4.06 6.17
CA ALA A 49 6.67 -4.36 7.60
C ALA A 49 7.80 -5.35 7.91
N SER A 50 7.97 -6.39 7.09
CA SER A 50 9.06 -7.37 7.24
C SER A 50 10.45 -6.75 7.07
N TYR A 51 10.62 -5.82 6.11
CA TYR A 51 11.89 -5.10 5.95
C TYR A 51 12.15 -4.12 7.08
N LEU A 52 11.11 -3.44 7.60
CA LEU A 52 11.24 -2.61 8.81
C LEU A 52 11.64 -3.43 10.03
N ASP A 53 11.08 -4.63 10.20
CA ASP A 53 11.49 -5.55 11.27
C ASP A 53 12.93 -6.05 11.11
N THR A 54 13.37 -6.23 9.87
CA THR A 54 14.76 -6.56 9.57
C THR A 54 15.68 -5.40 9.95
N TYR A 55 15.29 -4.17 9.57
CA TYR A 55 15.98 -2.94 9.96
C TYR A 55 16.10 -2.83 11.49
N TYR A 56 15.04 -3.11 12.24
CA TYR A 56 15.08 -3.10 13.70
C TYR A 56 16.15 -4.05 14.26
N LYS A 57 16.34 -5.22 13.63
CA LYS A 57 17.32 -6.23 14.09
C LYS A 57 18.75 -5.90 13.70
N THR A 58 18.97 -5.42 12.49
CA THR A 58 20.31 -5.24 11.93
C THR A 58 20.83 -3.81 12.03
N GLY A 59 19.95 -2.84 12.24
CA GLY A 59 20.25 -1.42 12.09
C GLY A 59 20.55 -1.02 10.65
N TYR A 60 21.01 0.21 10.48
CA TYR A 60 21.37 0.79 9.18
C TYR A 60 22.89 0.86 9.02
N ASN A 61 23.43 0.32 7.93
CA ASN A 61 24.87 0.26 7.67
C ASN A 61 25.52 1.58 7.18
N TYR A 62 24.84 2.73 7.29
CA TYR A 62 25.34 4.04 6.84
C TYR A 62 25.45 5.06 7.98
N GLY A 63 26.05 4.66 9.10
CA GLY A 63 26.85 5.59 9.92
C GLY A 63 26.31 6.04 11.27
N THR A 64 25.03 5.90 11.62
CA THR A 64 24.54 6.45 12.92
C THR A 64 23.33 5.76 13.58
N THR A 65 22.67 4.77 12.96
CA THR A 65 21.45 4.17 13.56
C THR A 65 21.74 2.82 14.21
N THR A 66 21.59 2.77 15.53
CA THR A 66 21.71 1.58 16.38
C THR A 66 20.57 0.62 16.09
N ALA A 67 20.86 -0.69 16.00
CA ALA A 67 19.83 -1.72 16.03
C ALA A 67 18.92 -1.55 17.27
N GLY A 68 17.66 -1.93 17.15
CA GLY A 68 16.67 -1.79 18.23
C GLY A 68 15.79 -0.54 18.14
N ALA A 69 15.78 0.14 16.99
CA ALA A 69 14.85 1.23 16.69
C ALA A 69 14.35 1.15 15.24
N TYR A 70 13.13 1.64 15.01
CA TYR A 70 12.56 1.82 13.67
C TYR A 70 12.90 3.19 13.08
N PRO A 71 12.83 3.37 11.75
CA PRO A 71 13.00 4.67 11.11
C PRO A 71 11.95 5.67 11.58
N SER A 72 12.33 6.94 11.73
CA SER A 72 11.41 8.03 12.04
C SER A 72 10.58 8.44 10.82
N THR A 73 9.74 9.46 10.96
CA THR A 73 8.96 10.05 9.85
C THR A 73 9.85 10.56 8.70
N TYR A 74 11.16 10.73 8.91
CA TYR A 74 12.11 11.08 7.85
C TYR A 74 12.30 9.98 6.79
N LEU A 75 11.82 8.75 7.06
CA LEU A 75 11.82 7.67 6.06
C LEU A 75 11.17 8.12 4.74
N THR A 76 10.07 8.88 4.81
CA THR A 76 9.28 9.28 3.64
C THR A 76 9.34 10.78 3.36
N ASP A 77 10.28 11.52 3.95
CA ASP A 77 10.42 12.97 3.73
C ASP A 77 10.86 13.21 2.27
N PRO A 78 10.12 13.97 1.44
CA PRO A 78 10.53 14.27 0.07
C PRO A 78 11.67 15.31 0.05
N ILE A 79 12.93 14.85 0.19
CA ILE A 79 14.22 15.54 -0.04
C ILE A 79 14.44 16.86 0.74
N GLY A 80 13.45 17.36 1.48
CA GLY A 80 13.39 18.75 1.89
C GLY A 80 13.62 19.03 3.37
N SER A 81 14.34 18.20 4.13
CA SER A 81 14.81 18.56 5.51
C SER A 81 15.91 17.67 6.12
N GLY A 82 16.25 16.51 5.55
CA GLY A 82 17.23 15.63 6.20
C GLY A 82 17.74 14.42 5.40
N GLY A 83 17.67 14.48 4.06
CA GLY A 83 18.14 13.38 3.20
C GLY A 83 17.12 12.26 2.96
N GLY A 84 15.83 12.49 3.21
CA GLY A 84 14.76 11.56 2.84
C GLY A 84 14.47 11.58 1.34
N GLY A 85 14.08 10.45 0.76
CA GLY A 85 13.77 10.29 -0.66
C GLY A 85 13.67 8.80 -1.00
N VAL A 86 13.27 8.46 -2.23
CA VAL A 86 13.18 7.05 -2.66
C VAL A 86 14.50 6.31 -2.45
N GLU A 87 15.63 6.98 -2.63
CA GLU A 87 16.97 6.45 -2.37
C GLU A 87 17.19 6.13 -0.88
N TYR A 88 16.71 6.98 0.03
CA TYR A 88 16.80 6.72 1.47
C TYR A 88 15.92 5.55 1.89
N ILE A 89 14.69 5.45 1.35
CA ILE A 89 13.81 4.30 1.61
C ILE A 89 14.48 3.01 1.18
N LYS A 90 15.08 2.96 -0.02
CA LYS A 90 15.81 1.79 -0.52
C LYS A 90 17.06 1.47 0.30
N ALA A 91 17.72 2.48 0.84
CA ALA A 91 18.87 2.27 1.72
C ALA A 91 18.45 1.70 3.08
N VAL A 92 17.34 2.19 3.64
CA VAL A 92 16.78 1.72 4.92
C VAL A 92 16.19 0.31 4.78
N LEU A 93 15.39 0.09 3.75
CA LEU A 93 14.76 -1.19 3.43
C LEU A 93 15.60 -1.92 2.38
N VAL A 94 16.79 -2.36 2.79
CA VAL A 94 17.75 -3.04 1.90
C VAL A 94 17.08 -4.21 1.18
N ASP A 95 17.26 -4.30 -0.13
CA ASP A 95 16.68 -5.32 -1.02
C ASP A 95 15.14 -5.32 -1.14
N VAL A 96 14.45 -4.28 -0.64
CA VAL A 96 13.02 -4.15 -0.91
C VAL A 96 12.77 -3.97 -2.40
N ARG A 97 11.76 -4.67 -2.92
CA ARG A 97 11.33 -4.48 -4.31
C ARG A 97 10.63 -3.13 -4.43
N GLU A 98 11.00 -2.35 -5.44
CA GLU A 98 10.41 -1.02 -5.70
C GLU A 98 8.89 -1.11 -5.88
N SER A 99 8.43 -2.14 -6.57
CA SER A 99 7.00 -2.42 -6.78
C SER A 99 6.22 -2.56 -5.47
N SER A 100 6.85 -3.03 -4.40
CA SER A 100 6.18 -3.17 -3.10
C SER A 100 6.06 -1.86 -2.33
N LEU A 101 6.69 -0.79 -2.82
CA LEU A 101 6.53 0.56 -2.31
C LEU A 101 5.51 1.36 -3.14
N GLU A 102 5.04 0.80 -4.26
CA GLU A 102 4.11 1.44 -5.20
C GLU A 102 2.71 0.85 -4.99
N ALA A 103 1.72 1.68 -4.68
CA ALA A 103 0.34 1.20 -4.67
C ALA A 103 -0.10 0.79 -6.09
N PRO A 104 -1.02 -0.19 -6.27
CA PRO A 104 -1.29 -0.83 -7.56
C PRO A 104 -1.74 0.06 -8.74
N SER A 105 -2.01 1.35 -8.51
CA SER A 105 -2.44 2.32 -9.52
C SER A 105 -1.51 3.54 -9.62
N MET A 106 -0.33 3.44 -9.01
CA MET A 106 0.66 4.49 -8.92
C MET A 106 2.01 4.03 -9.47
N ILE A 107 2.81 4.98 -9.94
CA ILE A 107 4.16 4.76 -10.47
C ILE A 107 5.22 5.50 -9.63
N ASN A 108 4.78 6.39 -8.72
CA ASN A 108 5.67 7.24 -7.93
C ASN A 108 5.66 6.84 -6.45
N ILE A 109 6.78 6.32 -5.95
CA ILE A 109 6.96 5.90 -4.55
C ILE A 109 6.72 7.04 -3.55
N ILE A 110 7.08 8.28 -3.91
CA ILE A 110 6.95 9.45 -3.03
C ILE A 110 5.49 9.78 -2.73
N ASP A 111 4.61 9.52 -3.70
CA ASP A 111 3.18 9.79 -3.55
C ASP A 111 2.46 8.64 -2.84
N THR A 112 3.01 7.43 -2.88
CA THR A 112 2.41 6.20 -2.34
C THR A 112 2.79 5.96 -0.89
N PHE A 113 4.06 6.09 -0.52
CA PHE A 113 4.51 5.79 0.83
C PHE A 113 4.79 7.08 1.60
N VAL A 114 3.86 7.45 2.47
CA VAL A 114 3.86 8.73 3.19
C VAL A 114 3.85 8.52 4.70
N SER A 115 4.40 9.46 5.46
CA SER A 115 4.39 9.38 6.93
C SER A 115 3.13 10.03 7.52
N ALA A 116 2.67 9.49 8.64
CA ALA A 116 1.66 10.11 9.45
C ALA A 116 2.17 11.44 10.04
N THR A 117 1.25 12.39 10.23
CA THR A 117 1.51 13.71 10.83
C THR A 117 0.94 13.85 12.23
N ASN A 118 0.26 12.82 12.72
CA ASN A 118 -0.24 12.73 14.09
C ASN A 118 0.11 11.39 14.75
N ASN A 119 -0.16 11.31 16.05
CA ASN A 119 0.08 10.15 16.91
C ASN A 119 -1.20 9.31 17.15
N ASP A 120 -2.29 9.59 16.43
CA ASP A 120 -3.51 8.79 16.53
C ASP A 120 -3.30 7.46 15.79
N GLN A 121 -3.29 6.36 16.54
CA GLN A 121 -3.02 5.02 16.02
C GLN A 121 -4.29 4.28 15.59
N SER A 122 -5.45 4.95 15.60
CA SER A 122 -6.72 4.38 15.14
C SER A 122 -6.85 4.49 13.61
N THR A 123 -7.58 3.55 13.02
CA THR A 123 -7.83 3.52 11.57
C THR A 123 -8.62 4.72 11.07
N THR A 124 -9.40 5.38 11.96
CA THR A 124 -10.22 6.55 11.64
C THR A 124 -9.56 7.88 11.96
N GLY A 125 -8.56 7.89 12.85
CA GLY A 125 -7.94 9.12 13.36
C GLY A 125 -6.55 9.41 12.80
N VAL A 126 -5.87 8.42 12.19
CA VAL A 126 -4.57 8.64 11.55
C VAL A 126 -4.65 9.74 10.47
N THR A 127 -3.66 10.63 10.43
CA THR A 127 -3.55 11.69 9.42
C THR A 127 -2.22 11.58 8.69
N PRO A 128 -2.18 11.66 7.35
CA PRO A 128 -3.34 11.69 6.45
C PRO A 128 -4.13 10.38 6.51
N GLN A 129 -5.41 10.43 6.17
CA GLN A 129 -6.21 9.22 5.99
C GLN A 129 -5.71 8.50 4.73
N PRO A 130 -5.33 7.21 4.80
CA PRO A 130 -4.81 6.49 3.66
C PRO A 130 -5.87 6.42 2.56
N THR A 131 -5.45 6.64 1.32
CA THR A 131 -6.25 6.43 0.12
C THR A 131 -5.90 5.08 -0.51
N ILE A 132 -6.64 4.66 -1.54
CA ILE A 132 -6.33 3.42 -2.29
C ILE A 132 -4.96 3.47 -3.00
N ASN A 133 -4.35 4.65 -3.07
CA ASN A 133 -3.07 4.91 -3.72
C ASN A 133 -1.94 5.13 -2.71
N GLN A 134 -2.22 5.02 -1.40
CA GLN A 134 -1.28 5.44 -0.36
C GLN A 134 -1.23 4.47 0.81
N TYR A 135 -0.02 4.27 1.30
CA TYR A 135 0.31 3.59 2.54
C TYR A 135 0.86 4.64 3.51
N VAL A 136 0.27 4.72 4.70
CA VAL A 136 0.63 5.71 5.72
C VAL A 136 1.47 5.03 6.79
N TYR A 137 2.75 5.38 6.85
CA TYR A 137 3.70 4.91 7.86
C TYR A 137 3.66 5.79 9.10
N GLN A 138 3.46 5.20 10.27
CA GLN A 138 3.42 5.91 11.54
C GLN A 138 4.41 5.28 12.52
N PRO A 139 5.62 5.84 12.67
CA PRO A 139 6.57 5.42 13.68
C PRO A 139 6.21 6.02 15.04
N ILE A 140 6.30 5.21 16.10
CA ILE A 140 5.87 5.58 17.45
C ILE A 140 7.02 5.38 18.44
N ASP A 141 7.24 6.37 19.29
CA ASP A 141 8.22 6.31 20.39
C ASP A 141 7.68 5.49 21.59
N LYS A 142 8.52 5.33 22.62
CA LYS A 142 8.12 4.61 23.86
C LYS A 142 6.92 5.24 24.60
N ASN A 143 6.61 6.50 24.34
CA ASN A 143 5.54 7.25 25.01
C ASN A 143 4.24 7.28 24.19
N GLY A 144 4.20 6.63 23.02
CA GLY A 144 3.05 6.67 22.13
C GLY A 144 2.98 7.90 21.23
N SER A 145 4.06 8.69 21.16
CA SER A 145 4.15 9.90 20.33
C SER A 145 4.73 9.60 18.95
N LEU A 146 4.34 10.42 17.97
CA LEU A 146 4.85 10.32 16.61
C LEU A 146 6.35 10.62 16.60
N CYS A 147 7.09 9.74 15.93
CA CYS A 147 8.53 9.70 16.04
C CYS A 147 9.19 10.53 14.92
N MET A 148 9.64 11.75 15.25
CA MET A 148 10.15 12.75 14.28
C MET A 148 11.69 12.88 14.25
N GLY A 149 12.41 11.82 14.61
CA GLY A 149 13.88 11.75 14.53
C GLY A 149 14.64 12.35 15.72
N THR A 150 13.94 12.95 16.69
CA THR A 150 14.51 13.41 17.97
C THR A 150 14.47 12.33 19.06
N THR A 151 13.71 11.25 18.83
CA THR A 151 13.45 10.15 19.77
C THR A 151 13.62 8.81 19.07
N GLU A 152 13.97 7.77 19.82
CA GLU A 152 14.03 6.40 19.31
C GLU A 152 12.62 5.83 19.08
N CYS A 153 12.38 5.32 17.88
CA CYS A 153 11.09 4.72 17.51
C CYS A 153 11.09 3.25 17.90
N ARG A 154 10.12 2.86 18.74
CA ARG A 154 10.03 1.50 19.32
C ARG A 154 9.03 0.62 18.60
N SER A 155 8.02 1.22 17.99
CA SER A 155 7.03 0.51 17.20
C SER A 155 6.67 1.31 15.95
N PHE A 156 5.97 0.67 15.02
CA PHE A 156 5.37 1.36 13.89
C PHE A 156 3.99 0.78 13.58
N ASN A 157 3.18 1.60 12.93
CA ASN A 157 1.95 1.19 12.26
C ASN A 157 2.06 1.52 10.77
N ILE A 158 1.48 0.70 9.91
CA ILE A 158 1.24 1.02 8.50
C ILE A 158 -0.25 0.92 8.23
N PHE A 159 -0.82 1.97 7.67
CA PHE A 159 -2.23 2.00 7.30
C PHE A 159 -2.41 1.97 5.80
N TRP A 160 -3.39 1.22 5.33
CA TRP A 160 -3.77 1.18 3.92
C TRP A 160 -5.29 1.06 3.81
N ARG A 161 -5.84 1.52 2.69
CA ARG A 161 -7.29 1.47 2.43
C ARG A 161 -7.61 0.40 1.41
N SER A 162 -8.59 -0.45 1.72
CA SER A 162 -9.16 -1.39 0.76
C SER A 162 -10.02 -0.66 -0.26
N GLU A 163 -9.90 -1.05 -1.51
CA GLU A 163 -10.73 -0.56 -2.60
C GLU A 163 -12.10 -1.25 -2.63
N VAL A 164 -12.18 -2.50 -2.16
CA VAL A 164 -13.42 -3.29 -2.15
C VAL A 164 -14.40 -2.80 -1.08
N ASP A 165 -13.94 -2.58 0.16
CA ASP A 165 -14.81 -2.22 1.28
C ASP A 165 -14.63 -0.78 1.79
N ASN A 166 -13.67 -0.03 1.23
CA ASN A 166 -13.30 1.34 1.61
C ASN A 166 -12.88 1.49 3.10
N SER A 167 -12.61 0.37 3.78
CA SER A 167 -12.13 0.32 5.15
C SER A 167 -10.64 0.54 5.20
N VAL A 168 -10.17 1.11 6.31
CA VAL A 168 -8.75 1.29 6.59
C VAL A 168 -8.27 0.15 7.48
N TYR A 169 -7.22 -0.51 7.03
CA TYR A 169 -6.55 -1.60 7.72
C TYR A 169 -5.24 -1.11 8.32
N LYS A 170 -4.81 -1.74 9.42
CA LYS A 170 -3.59 -1.40 10.14
C LYS A 170 -2.70 -2.63 10.30
N VAL A 171 -1.45 -2.52 9.91
CA VAL A 171 -0.37 -3.49 10.18
C VAL A 171 0.54 -2.90 11.26
N ILE A 172 0.91 -3.71 12.25
CA ILE A 172 1.71 -3.27 13.40
C ILE A 172 3.07 -3.97 13.40
N SER A 173 4.06 -3.33 14.02
CA SER A 173 5.39 -3.91 14.21
C SER A 173 5.35 -5.22 15.01
N LYS A 174 6.23 -6.18 14.67
CA LYS A 174 6.34 -7.45 15.41
C LYS A 174 7.23 -7.34 16.64
N ASN A 175 8.21 -6.44 16.61
CA ASN A 175 9.05 -6.14 17.75
C ASN A 175 8.48 -4.87 18.41
N GLN A 176 8.13 -4.98 19.70
CA GLN A 176 7.63 -3.89 20.56
C GLN A 176 8.39 -3.91 21.88
#